data_AF-X1HBZ5-F1
#
_entry.id   AF-X1HBZ5-F1
#
_cell.length_a   1.000
_cell.length_b   1.000
_cell.length_c   1.000
_cell.angle_alpha   90.00
_cell.angle_beta   90.00
_cell.angle_gamma   90.00
#
_symmetry.space_group_name_H-M   'P 1'
#
loop_
_entity.id
_entity.type
_entity.pdbx_description
1 polymer ?
#
loop_
_entity_poly.entity_id
_entity_poly.type
_entity_poly.pdbx_seq_one_letter_code
_entity_poly.pdbx_strand_id
1 'polypeptide(L)'
;DLNGRSDSFSEYNFSVQQAVRSVKVGGKICLILPEGFFSNLQDEILRKYVTNHCKILAIVSLPRGVFKVGTEVRQVRRGRRTASMKMSILYAEKVKEVKDGEGIDLSGANLDYPVFLANVTPSESTRGEINTWLEPKLSLVLEQWRAWQARQSLTEPSEVKIESLKKVLEKKHRKEKREKLLFKITSKKPEAPKYKKKVTSKILLF
;
A
#
# COMPACT_ATOMS: atom_id res chain seq x y z
N ASP A 1 -4.33 14.64 -25.99
CA ASP A 1 -5.58 13.86 -25.89
C ASP A 1 -6.81 14.64 -26.35
N LEU A 2 -7.88 13.92 -26.70
CA LEU A 2 -9.17 14.41 -27.24
C LEU A 2 -9.97 15.36 -26.32
N ASN A 3 -9.38 15.85 -25.23
CA ASN A 3 -10.01 16.76 -24.27
C ASN A 3 -9.56 18.22 -24.38
N GLY A 4 -8.76 18.58 -25.40
CA GLY A 4 -8.38 19.96 -25.69
C GLY A 4 -7.56 20.66 -24.58
N ARG A 5 -7.21 19.95 -23.50
CA ARG A 5 -6.19 20.38 -22.55
C ARG A 5 -4.86 19.98 -23.14
N SER A 6 -4.01 20.97 -23.39
CA SER A 6 -2.58 20.70 -23.50
C SER A 6 -2.16 20.14 -22.16
N ASP A 7 -1.96 18.82 -22.09
CA ASP A 7 -1.07 18.27 -21.08
C ASP A 7 0.29 18.88 -21.40
N SER A 8 0.58 20.02 -20.78
CA SER A 8 1.90 20.60 -20.79
C SER A 8 2.80 19.49 -20.23
N PHE A 9 3.60 18.88 -21.10
CA PHE A 9 4.59 17.90 -20.71
C PHE A 9 5.41 18.53 -19.58
N SER A 10 5.17 18.07 -18.36
CA SER A 10 5.80 18.67 -17.20
C SER A 10 7.30 18.33 -17.24
N GLU A 11 8.15 19.31 -16.93
CA GLU A 11 9.60 19.10 -16.75
C GLU A 11 9.86 17.94 -15.78
N TYR A 12 8.97 17.78 -14.81
CA TYR A 12 8.90 16.65 -13.89
C TYR A 12 8.81 15.28 -14.62
N ASN A 13 7.86 15.10 -15.54
CA ASN A 13 7.71 13.85 -16.28
C ASN A 13 8.95 13.53 -17.11
N PHE A 14 9.50 14.54 -17.78
CA PHE A 14 10.71 14.38 -18.58
C PHE A 14 11.93 14.03 -17.71
N SER A 15 12.05 14.63 -16.52
CA SER A 15 13.13 14.33 -15.58
C SER A 15 13.12 12.87 -15.14
N VAL A 16 11.94 12.33 -14.84
CA VAL A 16 11.79 10.91 -14.47
C VAL A 16 12.12 9.99 -15.64
N GLN A 17 11.60 10.29 -16.83
CA GLN A 17 11.90 9.50 -18.04
C GLN A 17 13.40 9.53 -18.37
N GLN A 18 14.02 10.70 -18.31
CA GLN A 18 15.44 10.88 -18.58
C GLN A 18 16.30 10.13 -17.57
N ALA A 19 15.92 10.12 -16.29
CA ALA A 19 16.61 9.33 -15.27
C ALA A 19 16.59 7.83 -15.60
N VAL A 20 15.44 7.30 -16.03
CA VAL A 20 15.31 5.89 -16.46
C VAL A 20 16.12 5.61 -17.73
N ARG A 21 16.12 6.51 -18.71
CA ARG A 21 16.88 6.37 -19.95
C ARG A 21 18.39 6.39 -19.72
N SER A 22 18.87 7.25 -18.83
CA SER A 22 20.30 7.49 -18.59
C SER A 22 21.02 6.33 -17.92
N VAL A 23 20.29 5.47 -17.20
CA VAL A 23 20.85 4.34 -16.46
C VAL A 23 21.00 3.13 -17.38
N LYS A 24 22.08 2.35 -17.23
CA LYS A 24 22.27 1.07 -17.95
C LYS A 24 21.38 -0.03 -17.36
N VAL A 25 21.10 -1.09 -18.10
CA VAL A 25 20.42 -2.28 -17.53
C VAL A 25 21.26 -2.86 -16.39
N GLY A 26 20.61 -3.25 -15.30
CA GLY A 26 21.23 -3.61 -14.01
C GLY A 26 21.64 -2.40 -13.15
N GLY A 27 21.57 -1.19 -13.70
CA GLY A 27 21.86 0.04 -12.96
C GLY A 27 20.72 0.40 -12.00
N LYS A 28 21.09 1.04 -10.88
CA LYS A 28 20.14 1.40 -9.82
C LYS A 28 19.80 2.88 -9.89
N ILE A 29 18.54 3.20 -9.62
CA ILE A 29 17.96 4.52 -9.70
C ILE A 29 17.35 4.85 -8.33
N CYS A 30 17.65 6.04 -7.82
CA CYS A 30 17.08 6.56 -6.59
C CYS A 30 16.49 7.95 -6.89
N LEU A 31 15.16 8.07 -6.86
CA LEU A 31 14.44 9.30 -7.14
C LEU A 31 13.67 9.76 -5.92
N ILE A 32 13.60 11.08 -5.71
CA ILE A 32 12.72 11.69 -4.72
C ILE A 32 11.53 12.25 -5.47
N LEU A 33 10.35 11.66 -5.25
CA LEU A 33 9.12 11.99 -5.97
C LEU A 33 8.04 12.45 -4.99
N PRO A 34 7.11 13.32 -5.42
CA PRO A 34 5.91 13.60 -4.65
C PRO A 34 5.14 12.31 -4.35
N GLU A 35 4.57 12.18 -3.16
CA GLU A 35 3.77 11.01 -2.78
C GLU A 35 2.60 10.78 -3.76
N GLY A 36 2.08 11.86 -4.35
CA GLY A 36 1.04 11.80 -5.38
C GLY A 36 1.42 10.95 -6.60
N PHE A 37 2.72 10.84 -6.94
CA PHE A 37 3.19 9.98 -8.04
C PHE A 37 2.68 8.55 -7.90
N PHE A 38 2.59 8.03 -6.67
CA PHE A 38 2.21 6.64 -6.39
C PHE A 38 0.70 6.40 -6.43
N SER A 39 -0.13 7.44 -6.47
CA SER A 39 -1.60 7.33 -6.36
C SER A 39 -2.38 8.03 -7.47
N ASN A 40 -1.87 9.14 -8.00
CA ASN A 40 -2.62 10.01 -8.90
C ASN A 40 -2.83 9.35 -10.27
N LEU A 41 -4.02 9.57 -10.84
CA LEU A 41 -4.37 9.12 -12.20
C LEU A 41 -3.51 9.82 -13.26
N GLN A 42 -3.17 11.10 -13.05
CA GLN A 42 -2.31 11.86 -13.97
C GLN A 42 -0.91 11.25 -14.12
N ASP A 43 -0.41 10.60 -13.07
CA ASP A 43 0.89 9.95 -13.04
C ASP A 43 0.82 8.46 -13.45
N GLU A 44 -0.34 7.95 -13.87
CA GLU A 44 -0.50 6.53 -14.24
C GLU A 44 0.41 6.13 -15.41
N ILE A 45 0.47 6.95 -16.46
CA ILE A 45 1.29 6.67 -17.64
C ILE A 45 2.77 6.63 -17.26
N LEU A 46 3.23 7.57 -16.43
CA LEU A 46 4.62 7.64 -15.98
C LEU A 46 4.96 6.48 -15.03
N ARG A 47 4.04 6.09 -14.13
CA ARG A 47 4.20 4.90 -13.29
C ARG A 47 4.33 3.63 -14.13
N LYS A 48 3.46 3.44 -15.13
CA LYS A 48 3.54 2.29 -16.04
C LYS A 48 4.86 2.28 -16.81
N TYR A 49 5.30 3.43 -17.29
CA TYR A 49 6.61 3.58 -17.92
C TYR A 49 7.75 3.12 -16.99
N VAL A 50 7.77 3.59 -15.75
CA VAL A 50 8.79 3.17 -14.77
C VAL A 50 8.71 1.67 -14.49
N THR A 51 7.52 1.10 -14.28
CA THR A 51 7.36 -0.34 -14.00
C THR A 51 7.74 -1.23 -15.18
N ASN A 52 7.56 -0.76 -16.42
CA ASN A 52 7.91 -1.51 -17.63
C ASN A 52 9.44 -1.61 -17.85
N HIS A 53 10.20 -0.60 -17.41
CA HIS A 53 11.65 -0.56 -17.61
C HIS A 53 12.45 -0.85 -16.34
N CYS A 54 11.85 -0.67 -15.16
CA CYS A 54 12.52 -0.78 -13.87
C CYS A 54 11.75 -1.70 -12.91
N LYS A 55 12.50 -2.52 -12.18
CA LYS A 55 12.03 -3.27 -11.03
C LYS A 55 12.12 -2.40 -9.79
N ILE A 56 10.99 -2.10 -9.16
CA ILE A 56 10.93 -1.29 -7.95
C ILE A 56 11.41 -2.13 -6.75
N LEU A 57 12.47 -1.69 -6.09
CA LEU A 57 13.06 -2.43 -4.97
C LEU A 57 12.54 -1.92 -3.63
N ALA A 58 12.42 -0.60 -3.47
CA ALA A 58 11.93 0.01 -2.24
C ALA A 58 11.20 1.33 -2.50
N ILE A 59 10.21 1.61 -1.66
CA ILE A 59 9.55 2.91 -1.55
C ILE A 59 9.62 3.35 -0.09
N VAL A 60 10.22 4.51 0.17
CA VAL A 60 10.39 5.06 1.51
C VAL A 60 9.68 6.41 1.61
N SER A 61 8.59 6.46 2.36
CA SER A 61 7.84 7.69 2.59
C SER A 61 8.56 8.58 3.61
N LEU A 62 8.71 9.86 3.27
CA LEU A 62 9.37 10.85 4.12
C LEU A 62 8.34 11.73 4.85
N PRO A 63 8.68 12.27 6.03
CA PRO A 63 7.85 13.26 6.71
C PRO A 63 7.61 14.51 5.85
N ARG A 64 6.49 15.19 6.07
CA ARG A 64 6.26 16.53 5.52
C ARG A 64 7.27 17.51 6.11
N GLY A 65 7.66 18.51 5.34
CA GLY A 65 8.59 19.56 5.76
C GLY A 65 10.05 19.15 5.71
N VAL A 66 10.36 17.94 5.20
CA VAL A 66 11.74 17.52 4.91
C VAL A 66 12.36 18.40 3.84
N PHE A 67 11.62 18.61 2.76
CA PHE A 67 11.97 19.58 1.71
C PHE A 67 11.13 20.83 1.94
N LYS A 68 11.78 21.97 2.16
CA LYS A 68 11.12 23.27 2.42
C LYS A 68 11.02 24.14 1.16
N VAL A 69 12.06 24.14 0.34
CA VAL A 69 12.14 24.97 -0.88
C VAL A 69 11.57 24.19 -2.06
N GLY A 70 10.73 24.84 -2.88
CA GLY A 70 10.21 24.27 -4.13
C GLY A 70 9.11 23.19 -3.98
N THR A 71 8.74 22.83 -2.76
CA THR A 71 7.71 21.82 -2.45
C THR A 71 6.45 22.42 -1.81
N GLU A 72 6.36 23.75 -1.76
CA GLU A 72 5.21 24.46 -1.22
C GLU A 72 3.98 24.23 -2.11
N VAL A 73 2.91 23.68 -1.53
CA VAL A 73 1.62 23.60 -2.23
C VAL A 73 0.75 24.79 -1.82
N ARG A 74 0.33 25.57 -2.82
CA ARG A 74 -0.68 26.62 -2.63
C ARG A 74 -2.02 25.95 -2.29
N GLN A 75 -2.38 25.93 -1.00
CA GLN A 75 -3.76 25.65 -0.62
C GLN A 75 -4.60 26.91 -0.89
N VAL A 76 -5.42 26.88 -1.95
CA VAL A 76 -6.37 27.95 -2.29
C VAL A 76 -7.60 27.88 -1.36
N ARG A 77 -7.39 27.94 -0.04
CA ARG A 77 -8.47 28.16 0.92
C ARG A 77 -8.06 29.25 1.89
N ARG A 78 -8.80 30.37 1.80
CA ARG A 78 -8.69 31.60 2.60
C ARG A 78 -8.25 31.28 4.04
N GLY A 79 -7.01 31.65 4.37
CA GLY A 79 -6.50 31.66 5.74
C GLY A 79 -5.68 30.45 6.22
N ARG A 80 -5.38 29.44 5.39
CA ARG A 80 -4.63 28.24 5.83
C ARG A 80 -3.18 28.21 5.33
N ARG A 81 -2.25 27.94 6.26
CA ARG A 81 -0.79 27.82 6.06
C ARG A 81 -0.44 26.99 4.82
N THR A 82 0.54 27.47 4.04
CA THR A 82 1.27 26.71 3.03
C THR A 82 1.71 25.37 3.62
N ALA A 83 1.18 24.26 3.09
CA ALA A 83 1.65 22.94 3.45
C ALA A 83 2.77 22.55 2.48
N SER A 84 3.79 21.82 2.96
CA SER A 84 4.77 21.20 2.09
C SER A 84 4.18 19.91 1.49
N MET A 85 4.46 19.66 0.21
CA MET A 85 4.21 18.39 -0.46
C MET A 85 4.89 17.26 0.32
N LYS A 86 4.19 16.14 0.47
CA LYS A 86 4.81 14.92 1.03
C LYS A 86 5.61 14.25 -0.08
N MET A 87 6.83 13.85 0.24
CA MET A 87 7.77 13.26 -0.71
C MET A 87 8.11 11.84 -0.28
N SER A 88 8.48 11.01 -1.24
CA SER A 88 8.93 9.64 -1.01
C SER A 88 10.14 9.32 -1.89
N ILE A 89 11.01 8.45 -1.40
CA ILE A 89 12.15 7.92 -2.13
C ILE A 89 11.67 6.68 -2.89
N LEU A 90 11.89 6.66 -4.19
CA LEU A 90 11.73 5.51 -5.07
C LEU A 90 13.11 4.93 -5.36
N TYR A 91 13.34 3.69 -4.95
CA TYR A 91 14.54 2.95 -5.30
C TYR A 91 14.19 1.81 -6.25
N ALA A 92 14.80 1.80 -7.42
CA ALA A 92 14.50 0.84 -8.47
C ALA A 92 15.78 0.41 -9.23
N GLU A 93 15.71 -0.73 -9.89
CA GLU A 93 16.77 -1.25 -10.75
C GLU A 93 16.25 -1.35 -12.18
N LYS A 94 17.01 -0.85 -13.15
CA LYS A 94 16.61 -0.92 -14.56
C LYS A 94 16.77 -2.35 -15.07
N VAL A 95 15.68 -2.95 -15.55
CA VAL A 95 15.65 -4.33 -16.05
C VAL A 95 15.55 -4.42 -17.58
N LYS A 96 15.04 -3.37 -18.22
CA LYS A 96 14.83 -3.35 -19.67
C LYS A 96 15.35 -2.05 -20.27
N GLU A 97 15.98 -2.13 -21.43
CA GLU A 97 16.34 -0.93 -22.19
C GLU A 97 15.11 -0.18 -22.69
N VAL A 98 15.27 1.12 -22.89
CA VAL A 98 14.24 1.98 -23.47
C VAL A 98 14.55 2.07 -24.95
N LYS A 99 13.70 1.46 -25.80
CA LYS A 99 13.82 1.59 -27.26
C LYS A 99 12.88 2.69 -27.75
N ASP A 100 13.39 3.57 -28.60
CA ASP A 100 12.57 4.64 -29.18
C ASP A 100 11.50 4.04 -30.10
N GLY A 101 10.25 4.49 -29.93
CA GLY A 101 9.09 3.96 -30.66
C GLY A 101 8.44 2.72 -30.02
N GLU A 102 8.97 2.21 -28.91
CA GLU A 102 8.29 1.17 -28.13
C GLU A 102 7.06 1.80 -27.46
N GLY A 103 5.86 1.35 -27.84
CA GLY A 103 4.62 1.77 -27.20
C GLY A 103 4.63 1.39 -25.72
N ILE A 104 3.95 2.18 -24.89
CA ILE A 104 3.70 1.80 -23.51
C ILE A 104 2.63 0.72 -23.54
N ASP A 105 2.99 -0.51 -23.19
CA ASP A 105 1.96 -1.52 -22.90
C ASP A 105 1.18 -1.05 -21.67
N LEU A 106 -0.10 -0.73 -21.89
CA LEU A 106 -1.03 -0.29 -20.86
C LEU A 106 -1.68 -1.47 -20.13
N SER A 107 -1.42 -2.70 -20.59
CA SER A 107 -1.77 -3.90 -19.87
C SER A 107 -1.10 -3.84 -18.49
N GLY A 108 -1.89 -4.07 -17.43
CA GLY A 108 -1.42 -3.86 -16.07
C GLY A 108 -0.21 -4.74 -15.79
N ALA A 109 0.98 -4.15 -15.71
CA ALA A 109 2.18 -4.85 -15.27
C ALA A 109 1.94 -5.36 -13.85
N ASN A 110 1.69 -6.66 -13.72
CA ASN A 110 1.51 -7.28 -12.43
C ASN A 110 2.88 -7.32 -11.74
N LEU A 111 2.95 -6.76 -10.54
CA LEU A 111 4.19 -6.74 -9.77
C LEU A 111 4.36 -8.11 -9.11
N ASP A 112 4.91 -9.07 -9.86
CA ASP A 112 5.16 -10.43 -9.38
C ASP A 112 6.41 -10.52 -8.49
N TYR A 113 6.88 -9.37 -7.98
CA TYR A 113 8.04 -9.28 -7.13
C TYR A 113 7.73 -8.50 -5.85
N PRO A 114 8.40 -8.85 -4.75
CA PRO A 114 8.21 -8.17 -3.49
C PRO A 114 8.86 -6.76 -3.53
N VAL A 115 8.17 -5.78 -2.93
CA VAL A 115 8.66 -4.40 -2.79
C VAL A 115 8.79 -4.05 -1.31
N PHE A 116 9.92 -3.45 -0.93
CA PHE A 116 10.11 -2.98 0.44
C PHE A 116 9.41 -1.63 0.65
N LEU A 117 8.48 -1.55 1.59
CA LEU A 117 7.80 -0.31 1.94
C LEU A 117 8.22 0.14 3.34
N ALA A 118 8.65 1.39 3.45
CA ALA A 118 8.96 2.01 4.74
C ALA A 118 8.34 3.39 4.84
N ASN A 119 8.05 3.81 6.08
CA ASN A 119 7.54 5.13 6.39
C ASN A 119 8.36 5.73 7.52
N VAL A 120 9.05 6.83 7.24
CA VAL A 120 9.82 7.57 8.23
C VAL A 120 8.88 8.55 8.92
N THR A 121 8.78 8.47 10.25
CA THR A 121 7.99 9.40 11.06
C THR A 121 8.88 10.55 11.56
N PRO A 122 8.36 11.77 11.75
CA PRO A 122 9.12 12.85 12.39
C PRO A 122 9.37 12.54 13.88
N SER A 123 10.45 13.07 14.46
CA SER A 123 10.71 12.98 15.91
C SER A 123 9.87 14.02 16.66
N GLU A 124 9.69 13.80 17.97
CA GLU A 124 8.98 14.74 18.86
C GLU A 124 9.63 16.14 18.88
N SER A 125 10.94 16.21 18.65
CA SER A 125 11.66 17.45 18.38
C SER A 125 12.20 17.43 16.95
N THR A 126 11.61 18.24 16.08
CA THR A 126 12.16 18.60 14.76
C THR A 126 13.00 19.88 14.85
N ARG A 127 13.40 20.28 16.07
CA ARG A 127 14.25 21.46 16.29
C ARG A 127 15.69 21.10 15.95
N GLY A 128 16.27 21.83 15.00
CA GLY A 128 17.64 21.63 14.53
C GLY A 128 17.70 21.47 13.00
N GLU A 129 18.90 21.17 12.51
CA GLU A 129 19.12 20.84 11.11
C GLU A 129 18.46 19.51 10.75
N ILE A 130 18.05 19.35 9.49
CA ILE A 130 17.31 18.16 9.08
C ILE A 130 18.13 16.87 9.20
N ASN A 131 19.44 16.97 8.95
CA ASN A 131 20.35 15.84 8.92
C ASN A 131 20.43 15.16 10.29
N THR A 132 20.38 15.93 11.39
CA THR A 132 20.58 15.41 12.75
C THR A 132 19.53 14.37 13.17
N TRP A 133 18.30 14.50 12.67
CA TRP A 133 17.21 13.59 13.02
C TRP A 133 16.80 12.65 11.88
N LEU A 134 17.02 13.05 10.63
CA LEU A 134 16.61 12.25 9.47
C LEU A 134 17.63 11.17 9.13
N GLU A 135 18.92 11.47 9.22
CA GLU A 135 19.99 10.54 8.86
C GLU A 135 19.96 9.25 9.70
N PRO A 136 19.84 9.30 11.05
CA PRO A 136 19.74 8.07 11.86
C PRO A 136 18.54 7.19 11.46
N LYS A 137 17.42 7.83 11.08
CA LYS A 137 16.21 7.11 10.66
C LYS A 137 16.38 6.45 9.30
N LEU A 138 17.01 7.14 8.35
CA LEU A 138 17.32 6.57 7.04
C LEU A 138 18.35 5.43 7.15
N SER A 139 19.34 5.55 8.04
CA SER A 139 20.29 4.48 8.33
C SER A 139 19.59 3.23 8.87
N LEU A 140 18.65 3.40 9.80
CA LEU A 140 17.84 2.29 10.30
C LEU A 140 17.00 1.64 9.17
N VAL A 141 16.37 2.44 8.31
CA VAL A 141 15.60 1.93 7.17
C VAL A 141 16.51 1.17 6.18
N LEU A 142 17.73 1.66 5.96
CA LEU A 142 18.72 1.00 5.11
C LEU A 142 19.14 -0.37 5.68
N GLU A 143 19.37 -0.46 6.99
CA GLU A 143 19.66 -1.72 7.66
C GLU A 143 18.48 -2.70 7.56
N GLN A 144 17.26 -2.21 7.78
CA GLN A 144 16.04 -3.02 7.63
C GLN A 144 15.88 -3.54 6.19
N TRP A 145 16.17 -2.70 5.20
CA TRP A 145 16.14 -3.09 3.79
C TRP A 145 17.21 -4.16 3.47
N ARG A 146 18.44 -3.99 3.95
CA ARG A 146 19.52 -5.00 3.80
C ARG A 146 19.15 -6.33 4.44
N ALA A 147 18.62 -6.30 5.66
CA ALA A 147 18.14 -7.49 6.37
C ALA A 147 16.93 -8.14 5.68
N TRP A 148 16.09 -7.36 5.02
CA TRP A 148 14.98 -7.88 4.21
C TRP A 148 15.50 -8.56 2.93
N GLN A 149 16.44 -7.96 2.21
CA GLN A 149 17.08 -8.56 1.03
C GLN A 149 17.76 -9.90 1.36
N ALA A 150 18.49 -9.97 2.48
CA ALA A 150 19.12 -11.21 2.94
C ALA A 150 18.11 -12.32 3.27
N ARG A 151 16.88 -11.96 3.65
CA ARG A 151 15.80 -12.94 3.91
C ARG A 151 15.10 -13.39 2.63
N GLN A 152 15.10 -12.59 1.57
CA GLN A 152 14.48 -12.95 0.30
C GLN A 152 15.25 -14.01 -0.47
N SER A 153 16.58 -13.97 -0.44
CA SER A 153 17.40 -15.05 -1.00
C SER A 153 17.20 -16.38 -0.27
N LEU A 154 16.78 -16.35 0.99
CA LEU A 154 16.49 -17.53 1.81
C LEU A 154 15.03 -18.01 1.72
N THR A 155 14.17 -17.29 1.01
CA THR A 155 12.74 -17.58 0.95
C THR A 155 12.23 -17.49 -0.48
N GLU A 156 12.68 -18.39 -1.36
CA GLU A 156 11.68 -18.98 -2.24
C GLU A 156 10.69 -19.71 -1.33
N PRO A 157 9.42 -19.28 -1.26
CA PRO A 157 8.44 -20.00 -0.46
C PRO A 157 8.17 -21.31 -1.17
N SER A 158 8.84 -22.39 -0.75
CA SER A 158 8.41 -23.73 -1.09
C SER A 158 6.94 -23.87 -0.69
N GLU A 159 6.12 -24.36 -1.62
CA GLU A 159 4.65 -24.46 -1.57
C GLU A 159 4.10 -24.99 -0.23
N VAL A 160 4.94 -25.74 0.48
CA VAL A 160 4.75 -26.29 1.83
C VAL A 160 4.25 -25.25 2.85
N LYS A 161 4.77 -24.00 2.84
CA LYS A 161 4.33 -22.98 3.83
C LYS A 161 2.92 -22.46 3.55
N ILE A 162 2.54 -22.30 2.28
CA ILE A 162 1.21 -21.81 1.90
C ILE A 162 0.13 -22.86 2.25
N GLU A 163 0.41 -24.13 2.00
CA GLU A 163 -0.47 -25.24 2.34
C GLU A 163 -0.70 -25.35 3.86
N SER A 164 0.37 -25.15 4.64
CA SER A 164 0.29 -25.17 6.11
C SER A 164 -0.53 -24.01 6.66
N LEU A 165 -0.40 -22.80 6.08
CA LEU A 165 -1.16 -21.62 6.47
C LEU A 165 -2.65 -21.74 6.09
N LYS A 166 -2.95 -22.27 4.90
CA LYS A 166 -4.33 -22.59 4.47
C LYS A 166 -5.00 -23.56 5.45
N LYS A 167 -4.32 -24.64 5.82
CA LYS A 167 -4.82 -25.61 6.82
C LYS A 167 -5.05 -24.99 8.20
N VAL A 168 -4.19 -24.07 8.63
CA VAL A 168 -4.36 -23.34 9.90
C VAL A 168 -5.55 -22.38 9.82
N LEU A 169 -5.71 -21.66 8.71
CA LEU A 169 -6.82 -20.73 8.50
C LEU A 169 -8.16 -21.46 8.46
N GLU A 170 -8.24 -22.59 7.74
CA GLU A 170 -9.44 -23.45 7.69
C GLU A 170 -9.81 -24.01 9.06
N LYS A 171 -8.83 -24.46 9.85
CA LYS A 171 -9.05 -24.91 11.23
C LYS A 171 -9.61 -23.78 12.11
N LYS A 172 -9.12 -22.55 11.93
CA LYS A 172 -9.59 -21.37 12.69
C LYS A 172 -11.03 -21.00 12.30
N HIS A 173 -11.35 -20.95 11.01
CA HIS A 173 -12.72 -20.73 10.52
C HIS A 173 -13.69 -21.81 10.99
N ARG A 174 -13.26 -23.09 11.02
CA ARG A 174 -14.07 -24.19 11.53
C ARG A 174 -14.34 -24.08 13.03
N LYS A 175 -13.35 -23.62 13.81
CA LYS A 175 -13.50 -23.38 15.26
C LYS A 175 -14.47 -22.23 15.55
N GLU A 176 -14.33 -21.09 14.89
CA GLU A 176 -15.24 -19.93 15.03
C GLU A 176 -16.68 -20.27 14.63
N LYS A 177 -16.86 -21.06 13.55
CA LYS A 177 -18.20 -21.51 13.13
C LYS A 177 -18.83 -22.43 14.17
N ARG A 178 -18.04 -23.28 14.82
CA ARG A 178 -18.50 -24.20 15.88
C ARG A 178 -18.88 -23.45 17.15
N GLU A 179 -18.09 -22.46 17.57
CA GLU A 179 -18.35 -21.61 18.73
C GLU A 179 -19.62 -20.76 18.52
N LYS A 180 -19.82 -20.18 17.33
CA LYS A 180 -21.07 -19.46 16.98
C LYS A 180 -22.29 -20.37 17.00
N LEU A 181 -22.15 -21.63 16.58
CA LEU A 181 -23.25 -22.59 16.55
C LEU A 181 -23.60 -23.08 17.97
N LEU A 182 -22.60 -23.32 18.82
CA LEU A 182 -22.81 -23.59 20.25
C LEU A 182 -23.53 -22.44 20.93
N PHE A 183 -23.06 -21.20 20.75
CA PHE A 183 -23.68 -20.00 21.34
C PHE A 183 -25.15 -19.86 20.93
N LYS A 184 -25.48 -20.17 19.67
CA LYS A 184 -26.87 -20.14 19.17
C LYS A 184 -27.76 -21.21 19.79
N ILE A 185 -27.20 -22.37 20.15
CA ILE A 185 -27.90 -23.45 20.86
C ILE A 185 -28.13 -23.07 22.33
N THR A 186 -27.12 -22.56 23.03
CA THR A 186 -27.26 -22.13 24.44
C THR A 186 -28.14 -20.90 24.62
N SER A 187 -28.29 -20.07 23.59
CA SER A 187 -29.13 -18.86 23.64
C SER A 187 -30.61 -19.11 23.34
N LYS A 188 -31.02 -20.33 22.93
CA LYS A 188 -32.44 -20.68 22.80
C LYS A 188 -33.01 -21.01 24.18
N LYS A 189 -33.76 -20.07 24.77
CA LYS A 189 -34.60 -20.30 25.96
C LYS A 189 -35.55 -21.50 25.71
N PRO A 190 -35.76 -22.40 26.69
CA PRO A 190 -36.74 -23.48 26.56
C PRO A 190 -38.15 -22.90 26.48
N GLU A 191 -38.91 -23.22 25.43
CA GLU A 191 -40.34 -22.91 25.34
C GLU A 191 -41.12 -23.78 26.34
N ALA A 192 -41.94 -23.16 27.17
CA ALA A 192 -42.79 -23.86 28.14
C ALA A 192 -43.89 -24.66 27.43
N PRO A 193 -44.27 -25.86 27.92
CA PRO A 193 -45.26 -26.71 27.27
C PRO A 193 -46.67 -26.10 27.38
N LYS A 194 -47.37 -25.98 26.24
CA LYS A 194 -48.76 -25.47 26.17
C LYS A 194 -49.77 -26.53 26.64
N TYR A 195 -50.44 -26.30 27.77
CA TYR A 195 -51.55 -27.13 28.25
C TYR A 195 -52.85 -26.85 27.47
N LYS A 196 -53.53 -27.89 26.97
CA LYS A 196 -54.86 -27.78 26.32
C LYS A 196 -55.96 -27.64 27.39
N LYS A 197 -56.79 -26.59 27.30
CA LYS A 197 -58.00 -26.44 28.14
C LYS A 197 -59.05 -27.49 27.76
N LYS A 198 -59.51 -28.28 28.74
CA LYS A 198 -60.69 -29.16 28.62
C LYS A 198 -61.96 -28.31 28.70
N VAL A 199 -62.87 -28.53 27.75
CA VAL A 199 -64.25 -28.03 27.76
C VAL A 199 -65.05 -28.86 28.76
N THR A 200 -65.72 -28.22 29.71
CA THR A 200 -66.71 -28.85 30.58
C THR A 200 -68.05 -28.16 30.38
N SER A 201 -68.98 -28.85 29.72
CA SER A 201 -70.40 -28.60 29.83
C SER A 201 -70.96 -29.41 31.01
N LYS A 202 -71.82 -28.81 31.83
CA LYS A 202 -72.91 -29.53 32.51
C LYS A 202 -74.00 -28.58 33.05
N ILE A 203 -75.13 -28.75 32.39
CA ILE A 203 -76.54 -28.41 32.61
C ILE A 203 -77.01 -28.27 34.08
N LEU A 204 -77.95 -27.34 34.27
CA LEU A 204 -78.78 -27.00 35.44
C LEU A 204 -79.77 -28.10 35.88
N LEU A 205 -80.00 -28.20 37.19
CA LEU A 205 -81.19 -28.73 37.91
C LEU A 205 -81.11 -28.12 39.34
N PHE A 206 -82.10 -27.54 40.00
CA PHE A 206 -83.56 -27.37 39.87
C PHE A 206 -83.94 -25.91 40.11
#